data_AF-A0A354HS13-F1
#
_entry.id   AF-A0A354HS13-F1
#
_cell.length_a   1.000
_cell.length_b   1.000
_cell.length_c   1.000
_cell.angle_alpha   90.00
_cell.angle_beta   90.00
_cell.angle_gamma   90.00
#
_symmetry.space_group_name_H-M   'P 1'
#
loop_
_entity.id
_entity.type
_entity.pdbx_description
1 polymer ?
#
loop_
_entity_poly.entity_id
_entity_poly.type
_entity_poly.pdbx_seq_one_letter_code
_entity_poly.pdbx_strand_id
1 'polypeptide(L)'
;MKNKGLSVFIICLLLLIVLPVAPVQSLEVMAGEPTVKRICGSNRYGTAVAVSKEGWVSSDTVVLARGDDYADALAGVPLAYALDAPMLLTHNDRLTESTKAEILRLRATKAYILGGTSAVSLTVENALKAMGLNVVRIAGANRYGTAAEVARELAKFNQPAKAILAYGLDFPDALVAASYAAVNGLP
;
A
#
# COMPACT_ATOMS: atom_id res chain seq x y z
N MET A 1 -48.19 69.37 -36.73
CA MET A 1 -48.84 68.28 -37.49
C MET A 1 -47.87 67.72 -38.52
N LYS A 2 -47.83 66.39 -38.65
CA LYS A 2 -47.13 65.53 -39.65
C LYS A 2 -45.96 64.67 -39.12
N ASN A 3 -46.38 63.48 -38.68
CA ASN A 3 -45.75 62.16 -38.55
C ASN A 3 -44.31 61.98 -39.10
N LYS A 4 -43.37 61.59 -38.22
CA LYS A 4 -42.05 61.03 -38.58
C LYS A 4 -41.74 59.73 -37.83
N GLY A 5 -42.76 58.95 -37.45
CA GLY A 5 -42.64 57.83 -36.50
C GLY A 5 -42.38 56.42 -37.08
N LEU A 6 -42.30 56.22 -38.39
CA LEU A 6 -42.39 54.85 -38.96
C LEU A 6 -41.09 54.33 -39.61
N SER A 7 -40.05 55.13 -39.79
CA SER A 7 -38.88 54.72 -40.59
C SER A 7 -37.67 54.21 -39.80
N VAL A 8 -37.67 54.33 -38.47
CA VAL A 8 -36.49 54.00 -37.63
C VAL A 8 -36.59 52.62 -36.97
N PHE A 9 -37.78 52.03 -36.88
CA PHE A 9 -37.96 50.74 -36.20
C PHE A 9 -37.64 49.51 -37.07
N ILE A 10 -37.60 49.64 -38.40
CA ILE A 10 -37.33 48.50 -39.31
C ILE A 10 -35.82 48.30 -39.54
N ILE A 11 -35.00 49.33 -39.32
CA ILE A 11 -33.55 49.25 -39.59
C ILE A 11 -32.77 48.63 -38.41
N CYS A 12 -33.28 48.70 -37.18
CA CYS A 12 -32.63 48.06 -36.02
C CYS A 12 -32.91 46.55 -35.90
N LEU A 13 -33.94 46.01 -36.56
CA LEU A 13 -34.30 44.59 -36.42
C LEU A 13 -33.57 43.68 -37.42
N LEU A 14 -32.93 44.24 -38.46
CA LEU A 14 -32.26 43.49 -39.52
C LEU A 14 -30.72 43.43 -39.38
N LEU A 15 -30.13 44.12 -38.40
CA LEU A 15 -28.68 44.18 -38.19
C LEU A 15 -28.16 43.28 -37.05
N LEU A 16 -29.03 42.45 -36.46
CA LEU A 16 -28.71 41.63 -35.28
C LEU A 16 -28.51 40.13 -35.57
N ILE A 17 -28.54 39.68 -36.84
CA ILE A 17 -28.62 38.24 -37.16
C ILE A 17 -27.31 37.61 -37.65
N VAL A 18 -26.21 38.37 -37.83
CA VAL A 18 -24.96 37.76 -38.34
C VAL A 18 -23.72 38.22 -37.58
N LEU A 19 -23.68 37.94 -36.27
CA LEU A 19 -22.37 37.78 -35.63
C LEU A 19 -21.91 36.34 -35.94
N PRO A 20 -20.74 36.14 -36.59
CA PRO A 20 -20.22 34.81 -36.78
C PRO A 20 -19.94 34.22 -35.40
N VAL A 21 -20.68 33.19 -35.03
CA VAL A 21 -20.38 32.38 -33.86
C VAL A 21 -19.05 31.72 -34.17
N ALA A 22 -17.95 32.28 -33.64
CA ALA A 22 -16.67 31.60 -33.70
C ALA A 22 -16.85 30.22 -33.07
N PRO A 23 -16.41 29.13 -33.72
CA PRO A 23 -16.52 27.81 -33.13
C PRO A 23 -15.78 27.85 -31.80
N VAL A 24 -16.52 27.59 -30.71
CA VAL A 24 -15.92 27.36 -29.40
C VAL A 24 -15.09 26.08 -29.57
N GLN A 25 -13.79 26.25 -29.78
CA GLN A 25 -12.86 25.13 -29.77
C GLN A 25 -12.86 24.59 -28.34
N SER A 26 -13.43 23.40 -28.17
CA SER A 26 -13.25 22.63 -26.96
C SER A 26 -11.76 22.39 -26.78
N LEU A 27 -11.16 22.99 -25.75
CA LEU A 27 -9.86 22.53 -25.25
C LEU A 27 -10.10 21.13 -24.70
N GLU A 28 -9.89 20.11 -25.52
CA GLU A 28 -9.67 18.77 -25.00
C GLU A 28 -8.40 18.86 -24.15
N VAL A 29 -8.59 18.96 -22.83
CA VAL A 29 -7.52 18.68 -21.88
C VAL A 29 -7.24 17.20 -22.07
N MET A 30 -6.33 16.88 -23.00
CA MET A 30 -5.75 15.56 -23.12
C MET A 30 -4.97 15.32 -21.84
N ALA A 31 -5.64 14.75 -20.84
CA ALA A 31 -4.96 14.16 -19.71
C ALA A 31 -3.95 13.18 -20.31
N GLY A 32 -2.65 13.41 -20.08
CA GLY A 32 -1.62 12.52 -20.59
C GLY A 32 -1.94 11.09 -20.16
N GLU A 33 -1.77 10.13 -21.08
CA GLU A 33 -1.97 8.71 -20.79
C GLU A 33 -1.24 8.37 -19.48
N PRO A 34 -1.90 7.75 -18.50
CA PRO A 34 -1.27 7.44 -17.23
C PRO A 34 -0.07 6.52 -17.49
N THR A 35 1.11 6.91 -17.01
CA THR A 35 2.29 6.04 -17.08
C THR A 35 2.04 4.81 -16.21
N VAL A 36 1.82 3.67 -16.84
CA VAL A 36 1.62 2.40 -16.13
C VAL A 36 2.96 1.78 -15.79
N LYS A 37 3.27 1.68 -14.49
CA LYS A 37 4.41 0.93 -13.98
C LYS A 37 3.95 -0.36 -13.32
N ARG A 38 4.41 -1.51 -13.82
CA ARG A 38 4.18 -2.81 -13.20
C ARG A 38 5.30 -3.12 -12.20
N ILE A 39 4.94 -3.40 -10.96
CA ILE A 39 5.85 -3.90 -9.92
C ILE A 39 5.55 -5.38 -9.72
N CYS A 40 6.47 -6.26 -10.12
CA CYS A 40 6.29 -7.71 -10.00
C CYS A 40 7.62 -8.46 -9.96
N GLY A 41 7.60 -9.67 -9.40
CA GLY A 41 8.63 -10.68 -9.59
C GLY A 41 8.05 -11.96 -10.20
N SER A 42 8.90 -12.97 -10.35
CA SER A 42 8.52 -14.28 -10.90
C SER A 42 7.58 -15.09 -10.00
N ASN A 43 7.48 -14.72 -8.72
CA ASN A 43 6.60 -15.31 -7.72
C ASN A 43 6.32 -14.29 -6.61
N ARG A 44 5.51 -14.68 -5.62
CA ARG A 44 5.15 -13.81 -4.47
C ARG A 44 6.34 -13.26 -3.69
N TYR A 45 7.41 -14.04 -3.54
CA TYR A 45 8.64 -13.61 -2.87
C TYR A 45 9.36 -12.54 -3.69
N GLY A 46 9.50 -12.77 -5.00
CA GLY A 46 10.07 -11.81 -5.93
C GLY A 46 9.25 -10.53 -6.04
N THR A 47 7.91 -10.60 -5.98
CA THR A 47 7.05 -9.42 -5.96
C THR A 47 7.22 -8.61 -4.68
N ALA A 48 7.32 -9.26 -3.51
CA ALA A 48 7.63 -8.57 -2.26
C ALA A 48 8.99 -7.84 -2.33
N VAL A 49 10.00 -8.47 -2.93
CA VAL A 49 11.31 -7.84 -3.19
C VAL A 49 11.19 -6.66 -4.18
N ALA A 50 10.37 -6.77 -5.22
CA ALA A 50 10.16 -5.68 -6.18
C ALA A 50 9.47 -4.48 -5.52
N VAL A 51 8.48 -4.71 -4.65
CA VAL A 51 7.84 -3.65 -3.84
C VAL A 51 8.84 -3.02 -2.88
N SER A 52 9.68 -3.83 -2.22
CA SER A 52 10.75 -3.34 -1.35
C SER A 52 11.72 -2.41 -2.09
N LYS A 53 12.14 -2.77 -3.30
CA LYS A 53 13.01 -1.94 -4.14
C LYS A 53 12.36 -0.65 -4.62
N GLU A 54 11.03 -0.64 -4.75
CA GLU A 54 10.30 0.57 -5.11
C GLU A 54 10.24 1.56 -3.94
N GLY A 55 9.94 1.08 -2.74
CA GLY A 55 9.74 1.93 -1.57
C GLY A 55 11.01 2.32 -0.82
N TRP A 56 12.06 1.48 -0.87
CA TRP A 56 13.21 1.63 0.02
C TRP A 56 14.56 1.47 -0.72
N VAL A 57 15.38 2.51 -0.64
CA VAL A 57 16.81 2.41 -0.99
C VAL A 57 17.55 1.60 0.09
N SER A 58 17.23 1.86 1.36
CA SER A 58 17.69 1.14 2.54
C SER A 58 16.59 1.13 3.60
N SER A 59 16.63 0.18 4.53
CA SER A 59 15.79 0.20 5.74
C SER A 59 16.49 -0.60 6.84
N ASP A 60 16.54 -0.05 8.05
CA ASP A 60 17.16 -0.70 9.21
C ASP A 60 16.35 -1.91 9.68
N THR A 61 15.06 -1.94 9.35
CA THR A 61 14.11 -2.95 9.80
C THR A 61 13.43 -3.63 8.62
N VAL A 62 13.18 -4.93 8.74
CA VAL A 62 12.27 -5.66 7.85
C VAL A 62 11.17 -6.33 8.65
N VAL A 63 9.99 -6.45 8.05
CA VAL A 63 8.91 -7.30 8.57
C VAL A 63 8.84 -8.55 7.70
N LEU A 64 8.84 -9.72 8.32
CA LEU A 64 8.88 -11.01 7.65
C LEU A 64 7.66 -11.85 8.04
N ALA A 65 6.93 -12.33 7.05
CA ALA A 65 5.85 -13.30 7.21
C ALA A 65 5.99 -14.46 6.21
N ARG A 66 5.28 -15.56 6.44
CA ARG A 66 5.24 -16.64 5.44
C ARG A 66 4.44 -16.21 4.21
N GLY A 67 4.85 -16.66 3.02
CA GLY A 67 4.22 -16.26 1.77
C GLY A 67 3.01 -17.10 1.36
N ASP A 68 2.83 -18.27 1.93
CA ASP A 68 1.83 -19.29 1.54
C ASP A 68 0.60 -19.33 2.45
N ASP A 69 0.59 -18.57 3.55
CA ASP A 69 -0.58 -18.31 4.41
C ASP A 69 -0.58 -16.83 4.80
N TYR A 70 -1.67 -16.13 4.51
CA TYR A 70 -1.71 -14.67 4.39
C TYR A 70 -2.01 -13.92 5.69
N ALA A 71 -2.62 -14.59 6.69
CA ALA A 71 -3.28 -13.91 7.79
C ALA A 71 -2.33 -13.04 8.61
N ASP A 72 -1.15 -13.58 8.96
CA ASP A 72 -0.14 -12.85 9.74
C ASP A 72 0.48 -11.69 8.94
N ALA A 73 0.65 -11.85 7.62
CA ALA A 73 1.15 -10.79 6.74
C ALA A 73 0.16 -9.61 6.68
N LEU A 74 -1.13 -9.89 6.45
CA LEU A 74 -2.14 -8.83 6.34
C LEU A 74 -2.31 -8.05 7.65
N ALA A 75 -2.37 -8.74 8.79
CA ALA A 75 -2.42 -8.09 10.10
C ALA A 75 -1.17 -7.24 10.37
N GLY A 76 -0.03 -7.60 9.78
CA GLY A 76 1.25 -6.93 9.92
C GLY A 76 1.40 -5.60 9.19
N VAL A 77 0.51 -5.26 8.25
CA VAL A 77 0.69 -4.11 7.35
C VAL A 77 0.78 -2.77 8.11
N PRO A 78 -0.08 -2.47 9.11
CA PRO A 78 0.05 -1.24 9.90
C PRO A 78 1.34 -1.15 10.69
N LEU A 79 1.82 -2.28 11.24
CA LEU A 79 3.09 -2.33 11.95
C LEU A 79 4.28 -2.11 11.00
N ALA A 80 4.27 -2.72 9.81
CA ALA A 80 5.31 -2.49 8.81
C ALA A 80 5.40 -1.02 8.39
N TYR A 81 4.24 -0.37 8.22
CA TYR A 81 4.18 1.07 7.94
C TYR A 81 4.72 1.92 9.09
N ALA A 82 4.31 1.63 10.34
CA ALA A 82 4.80 2.34 11.52
C ALA A 82 6.32 2.20 11.74
N LEU A 83 6.91 1.09 11.26
CA LEU A 83 8.35 0.82 11.32
C LEU A 83 9.14 1.40 10.14
N ASP A 84 8.47 1.99 9.14
CA ASP A 84 9.07 2.34 7.85
C ASP A 84 9.89 1.18 7.24
N ALA A 85 9.26 -0.01 7.23
CA ALA A 85 9.90 -1.26 6.89
C ALA A 85 9.16 -1.99 5.77
N PRO A 86 9.87 -2.59 4.80
CA PRO A 86 9.24 -3.43 3.80
C PRO A 86 8.74 -4.74 4.43
N MET A 87 7.58 -5.20 3.93
CA MET A 87 7.08 -6.54 4.18
C MET A 87 7.69 -7.53 3.20
N LEU A 88 8.57 -8.38 3.69
CA LEU A 88 9.18 -9.46 2.93
C LEU A 88 8.50 -10.80 3.27
N LEU A 89 8.63 -11.76 2.35
CA LEU A 89 8.01 -13.07 2.48
C LEU A 89 9.05 -14.18 2.55
N THR A 90 8.71 -15.27 3.23
CA THR A 90 9.54 -16.49 3.35
C THR A 90 8.72 -17.76 3.15
N HIS A 91 9.37 -18.89 2.89
CA HIS A 91 8.71 -20.17 3.17
C HIS A 91 8.66 -20.40 4.68
N ASN A 92 7.80 -21.32 5.10
CA ASN A 92 7.72 -21.75 6.50
C ASN A 92 9.07 -22.25 7.04
N ASP A 93 9.78 -23.05 6.26
CA ASP A 93 10.94 -23.82 6.68
C ASP A 93 12.30 -23.24 6.23
N ARG A 94 12.29 -22.33 5.26
CA ARG A 94 13.52 -21.72 4.72
C ARG A 94 13.32 -20.27 4.27
N LEU A 95 14.34 -19.46 4.49
CA LEU A 95 14.44 -18.13 3.90
C LEU A 95 14.80 -18.25 2.42
N THR A 96 14.06 -17.58 1.53
CA THR A 96 14.41 -17.61 0.10
C THR A 96 15.69 -16.82 -0.16
N GLU A 97 16.48 -17.24 -1.15
CA GLU A 97 17.68 -16.48 -1.55
C GLU A 97 17.33 -15.05 -2.00
N SER A 98 16.18 -14.85 -2.65
CA SER A 98 15.71 -13.50 -3.02
C SER A 98 15.43 -12.63 -1.80
N THR A 99 14.80 -13.18 -0.76
CA THR A 99 14.51 -12.45 0.47
C THR A 99 15.80 -12.14 1.23
N LYS A 100 16.71 -13.11 1.32
CA LYS A 100 18.02 -12.93 1.92
C LYS A 100 18.83 -11.83 1.24
N ALA A 101 18.90 -11.86 -0.09
CA ALA A 101 19.60 -10.84 -0.87
C ALA A 101 19.00 -9.45 -0.67
N GLU A 102 17.66 -9.36 -0.56
CA GLU A 102 16.98 -8.09 -0.33
C GLU A 102 17.25 -7.52 1.06
N ILE A 103 17.24 -8.36 2.11
CA ILE A 103 17.61 -7.95 3.47
C ILE A 103 19.03 -7.36 3.49
N LEU A 104 19.99 -8.01 2.79
CA LEU A 104 21.36 -7.51 2.68
C LEU A 104 21.44 -6.20 1.89
N ARG A 105 20.68 -6.06 0.79
CA ARG A 105 20.61 -4.83 -0.01
C ARG A 105 20.12 -3.65 0.83
N LEU A 106 19.10 -3.88 1.65
CA LEU A 106 18.51 -2.88 2.54
C LEU A 106 19.45 -2.50 3.69
N ARG A 107 20.46 -3.35 4.00
CA ARG A 107 21.34 -3.26 5.17
C ARG A 107 20.58 -3.34 6.49
N ALA A 108 19.49 -4.11 6.50
CA ALA A 108 18.66 -4.25 7.69
C ALA A 108 19.42 -4.93 8.83
N THR A 109 19.25 -4.37 10.03
CA THR A 109 19.85 -4.88 11.27
C THR A 109 18.80 -5.47 12.22
N LYS A 110 17.52 -5.25 11.94
CA LYS A 110 16.40 -5.77 12.72
C LYS A 110 15.37 -6.48 11.83
N ALA A 111 14.83 -7.59 12.32
CA ALA A 111 13.73 -8.29 11.67
C ALA A 111 12.60 -8.55 12.66
N TYR A 112 11.38 -8.19 12.28
CA TYR A 112 10.16 -8.65 12.95
C TYR A 112 9.60 -9.85 12.21
N ILE A 113 9.53 -11.01 12.86
CA ILE A 113 8.83 -12.18 12.35
C ILE A 113 7.38 -12.13 12.82
N LEU A 114 6.44 -12.23 11.88
CA LEU A 114 5.02 -12.38 12.17
C LEU A 114 4.63 -13.85 12.09
N GLY A 115 4.02 -14.34 13.16
CA GLY A 115 3.55 -15.72 13.30
C GLY A 115 4.46 -16.58 14.17
N GLY A 116 3.84 -17.63 14.73
CA GLY A 116 4.53 -18.62 15.56
C GLY A 116 5.52 -19.49 14.77
N THR A 117 6.17 -20.42 15.45
CA THR A 117 7.15 -21.34 14.82
C THR A 117 6.50 -22.29 13.81
N SER A 118 5.19 -22.53 13.91
CA SER A 118 4.41 -23.27 12.89
C SER A 118 4.15 -22.45 11.62
N ALA A 119 4.28 -21.11 11.68
CA ALA A 119 4.12 -20.21 10.54
C ALA A 119 5.49 -19.86 9.92
N VAL A 120 6.45 -19.48 10.75
CA VAL A 120 7.84 -19.22 10.35
C VAL A 120 8.75 -19.95 11.31
N SER A 121 9.39 -21.02 10.84
CA SER A 121 10.14 -21.95 11.68
C SER A 121 11.36 -21.31 12.36
N LEU A 122 11.89 -22.01 13.36
CA LEU A 122 13.15 -21.65 14.00
C LEU A 122 14.33 -21.68 13.04
N THR A 123 14.27 -22.49 11.96
CA THR A 123 15.30 -22.50 10.92
C THR A 123 15.42 -21.14 10.24
N VAL A 124 14.28 -20.52 9.89
CA VAL A 124 14.26 -19.17 9.30
C VAL A 124 14.75 -18.13 10.28
N GLU A 125 14.28 -18.19 11.54
CA GLU A 125 14.72 -17.27 12.59
C GLU A 125 16.24 -17.34 12.82
N ASN A 126 16.79 -18.56 12.88
CA ASN A 126 18.22 -18.77 13.05
C ASN A 126 19.02 -18.29 11.83
N ALA A 127 18.49 -18.43 10.61
CA ALA A 127 19.11 -17.87 9.41
C ALA A 127 19.21 -16.34 9.47
N LEU A 128 18.15 -15.65 9.93
CA LEU A 128 18.17 -14.20 10.12
C LEU A 128 19.18 -13.79 11.21
N LYS A 129 19.22 -14.51 12.34
CA LYS A 129 20.20 -14.27 13.41
C LYS A 129 21.63 -14.48 12.93
N ALA A 130 21.89 -15.52 12.13
CA ALA A 130 23.20 -15.79 11.55
C ALA A 130 23.65 -14.73 10.54
N MET A 131 22.71 -13.99 9.95
CA MET A 131 22.99 -12.79 9.14
C MET A 131 23.29 -11.55 9.99
N GLY A 132 23.23 -11.64 11.33
CA GLY A 132 23.50 -10.56 12.26
C GLY A 132 22.30 -9.71 12.64
N LEU A 133 21.07 -10.12 12.30
CA LEU A 133 19.87 -9.35 12.63
C LEU A 133 19.44 -9.58 14.08
N ASN A 134 19.01 -8.51 14.74
CA ASN A 134 18.20 -8.59 15.95
C ASN A 134 16.77 -9.02 15.57
N VAL A 135 16.37 -10.21 15.99
CA VAL A 135 15.08 -10.79 15.59
C VAL A 135 14.07 -10.70 16.72
N VAL A 136 12.92 -10.09 16.43
CA VAL A 136 11.75 -10.03 17.31
C VAL A 136 10.64 -10.87 16.68
N ARG A 137 10.07 -11.80 17.44
CA ARG A 137 8.92 -12.59 16.98
C ARG A 137 7.64 -12.09 17.61
N ILE A 138 6.62 -11.84 16.79
CA ILE A 138 5.28 -11.44 17.19
C ILE A 138 4.34 -12.58 16.81
N ALA A 139 3.79 -13.28 17.79
CA ALA A 139 3.01 -14.48 17.56
C ALA A 139 1.98 -14.71 18.67
N GLY A 140 0.77 -15.06 18.29
CA GLY A 140 -0.22 -15.63 19.21
C GLY A 140 -0.44 -17.13 18.96
N ALA A 141 -1.35 -17.73 19.74
CA ALA A 141 -1.71 -19.14 19.62
C ALA A 141 -2.33 -19.51 18.26
N ASN A 142 -2.88 -18.51 17.54
CA ASN A 142 -3.49 -18.63 16.22
C ASN A 142 -3.45 -17.26 15.53
N ARG A 143 -3.98 -17.17 14.31
CA ARG A 143 -4.04 -15.92 13.51
C ARG A 143 -4.68 -14.73 14.25
N TYR A 144 -5.71 -14.98 15.05
CA TYR A 144 -6.37 -13.93 15.84
C TYR A 144 -5.47 -13.44 16.98
N GLY A 145 -4.78 -14.38 17.63
CA GLY A 145 -3.78 -14.06 18.63
C GLY A 145 -2.61 -13.27 18.05
N THR A 146 -2.08 -13.66 16.88
CA THR A 146 -1.02 -12.90 16.21
C THR A 146 -1.48 -11.49 15.86
N ALA A 147 -2.69 -11.30 15.34
CA ALA A 147 -3.24 -9.97 15.09
C ALA A 147 -3.31 -9.12 16.38
N ALA A 148 -3.72 -9.72 17.50
CA ALA A 148 -3.72 -9.03 18.79
C ALA A 148 -2.32 -8.66 19.31
N GLU A 149 -1.31 -9.51 19.08
CA GLU A 149 0.08 -9.18 19.42
C GLU A 149 0.66 -8.09 18.49
N VAL A 150 0.32 -8.12 17.20
CA VAL A 150 0.69 -7.04 16.27
C VAL A 150 0.08 -5.71 16.71
N ALA A 151 -1.19 -5.70 17.13
CA ALA A 151 -1.85 -4.52 17.67
C ALA A 151 -1.14 -3.99 18.94
N ARG A 152 -0.69 -4.89 19.83
CA ARG A 152 0.11 -4.52 21.01
C ARG A 152 1.47 -3.94 20.65
N GLU A 153 2.12 -4.47 19.63
CA GLU A 153 3.40 -3.93 19.16
C GLU A 153 3.20 -2.54 18.52
N LEU A 154 2.18 -2.40 17.67
CA LEU A 154 1.80 -1.12 17.06
C LEU A 154 1.49 -0.05 18.13
N ALA A 155 0.84 -0.46 19.23
CA ALA A 155 0.50 0.42 20.34
C ALA A 155 1.71 1.12 21.02
N LYS A 156 2.94 0.65 20.74
CA LYS A 156 4.18 1.28 21.21
C LYS A 156 4.58 2.50 20.38
N PHE A 157 4.07 2.61 19.15
CA PHE A 157 4.36 3.69 18.21
C PHE A 157 3.24 4.73 18.17
N ASN A 158 2.00 4.29 18.30
CA ASN A 158 0.83 5.15 18.42
C ASN A 158 -0.17 4.53 19.42
N GLN A 159 -1.10 5.29 19.98
CA GLN A 159 -2.12 4.75 20.89
C GLN A 159 -3.49 4.78 20.19
N PRO A 160 -3.80 3.78 19.34
CA PRO A 160 -4.97 3.84 18.49
C PRO A 160 -6.24 3.66 19.34
N ALA A 161 -7.16 4.61 19.23
CA ALA A 161 -8.48 4.53 19.87
C ALA A 161 -9.48 3.66 19.09
N LYS A 162 -9.10 3.21 17.88
CA LYS A 162 -9.93 2.45 16.95
C LYS A 162 -9.13 1.28 16.38
N ALA A 163 -9.84 0.26 15.92
CA ALA A 163 -9.27 -0.89 15.20
C ALA A 163 -10.14 -1.19 13.97
N ILE A 164 -9.54 -1.81 12.96
CA ILE A 164 -10.26 -2.38 11.82
C ILE A 164 -10.48 -3.86 12.07
N LEU A 165 -11.73 -4.32 11.91
CA LEU A 165 -12.07 -5.73 12.01
C LEU A 165 -12.39 -6.28 10.63
N ALA A 166 -11.80 -7.44 10.32
CA ALA A 166 -12.05 -8.18 9.10
C ALA A 166 -12.23 -9.68 9.43
N TYR A 167 -12.89 -10.40 8.53
CA TYR A 167 -13.10 -11.84 8.68
C TYR A 167 -11.77 -12.60 8.55
N GLY A 168 -11.35 -13.33 9.59
CA GLY A 168 -10.02 -13.95 9.62
C GLY A 168 -9.88 -15.28 8.87
N LEU A 169 -10.95 -15.80 8.25
CA LEU A 169 -10.91 -17.05 7.47
C LEU A 169 -10.93 -16.81 5.95
N ASP A 170 -11.02 -15.55 5.53
CA ASP A 170 -10.83 -15.12 4.15
C ASP A 170 -10.00 -13.82 4.12
N PHE A 171 -9.53 -13.40 2.95
CA PHE A 171 -8.58 -12.27 2.83
C PHE A 171 -9.10 -10.98 2.16
N PRO A 172 -10.15 -10.96 1.31
CA PRO A 172 -10.48 -9.76 0.52
C PRO A 172 -10.70 -8.50 1.36
N ASP A 173 -11.46 -8.61 2.46
CA ASP A 173 -11.78 -7.48 3.35
C ASP A 173 -10.52 -6.90 4.00
N ALA A 174 -9.68 -7.78 4.55
CA ALA A 174 -8.42 -7.37 5.16
C ALA A 174 -7.47 -6.75 4.13
N LEU A 175 -7.40 -7.31 2.92
CA LEU A 175 -6.53 -6.82 1.86
C LEU A 175 -6.84 -5.39 1.43
N VAL A 176 -8.13 -5.06 1.25
CA VAL A 176 -8.54 -3.70 0.84
C VAL A 176 -8.44 -2.69 1.97
N ALA A 177 -8.63 -3.12 3.22
CA ALA A 177 -8.59 -2.22 4.38
C ALA A 177 -7.17 -1.97 4.91
N ALA A 178 -6.21 -2.85 4.64
CA ALA A 178 -4.86 -2.80 5.23
C ALA A 178 -4.11 -1.49 4.95
N SER A 179 -4.22 -0.93 3.74
CA SER A 179 -3.57 0.33 3.38
C SER A 179 -4.16 1.52 4.15
N TYR A 180 -5.49 1.58 4.28
CA TYR A 180 -6.17 2.57 5.09
C TYR A 180 -5.82 2.43 6.57
N ALA A 181 -5.81 1.20 7.09
CA ALA A 181 -5.42 0.91 8.47
C ALA A 181 -4.00 1.41 8.75
N ALA A 182 -3.04 1.09 7.87
CA ALA A 182 -1.65 1.50 8.00
C ALA A 182 -1.44 3.01 8.04
N VAL A 183 -1.99 3.75 7.07
CA VAL A 183 -1.82 5.21 6.99
C VAL A 183 -2.48 5.93 8.19
N ASN A 184 -3.54 5.35 8.76
CA ASN A 184 -4.21 5.89 9.94
C ASN A 184 -3.66 5.32 11.27
N GLY A 185 -2.63 4.46 11.21
CA GLY A 185 -2.04 3.85 12.39
C GLY A 185 -2.99 2.96 13.18
N LEU A 186 -3.97 2.35 12.52
CA LEU A 186 -4.96 1.49 13.12
C LEU A 186 -4.52 0.02 13.00
N PRO A 187 -4.65 -0.78 14.07
CA PRO A 187 -4.51 -2.23 13.97
C PRO A 187 -5.70 -2.86 13.25
#